data_AF-A0A346SIE1-F1
#
_entry.id   AF-A0A346SIE1-F1
#
_cell.length_a   1.000
_cell.length_b   1.000
_cell.length_c   1.000
_cell.angle_alpha   90.00
_cell.angle_beta   90.00
_cell.angle_gamma   90.00
#
_symmetry.space_group_name_H-M   'P 1'
#
loop_
_entity.id
_entity.type
_entity.pdbx_description
1 polymer ?
#
loop_
_entity_poly.entity_id
_entity_poly.type
_entity_poly.pdbx_seq_one_letter_code
_entity_poly.pdbx_strand_id
1 'polypeptide(L)'
;MNPKVIGLLCVGLLVILSAVWLAGRKILSIEPMAATSGTATLTEGQEGSAEVRQRLLEVGLHPTGILSDLGVDDHLVRLEKGEVSASVLIAYADAIEALTNQSTKRGQALPPTLWDVSTPALLDAGWTVYSLTTALASEAGRVHVDLLTDAYSAFLENRPDALQGALALLPLAGSYVRALPEEARAEHEVHAKTDGEATLLIWQALLTGTTRHNPITHRPLWSHGFVGHFSVPHIHQYATGTGLTPSQVWGVEGFSPTFVGTAANSNQVEHLGISALLQGVASVPGAVLSAVESIEVAVDGEDDAAAAADKALNAVVRDILVPRKEEDPHKLAAALHTALAAQPD
;
A
#
# COMPACT_ATOMS: atom_id res chain seq x y z
N MET A 1 24.73 1.48 42.26
CA MET A 1 24.24 0.69 41.10
C MET A 1 25.08 1.07 39.89
N ASN A 2 25.48 0.10 39.06
CA ASN A 2 26.34 0.37 37.90
C ASN A 2 25.57 1.25 36.88
N PRO A 3 26.15 2.36 36.37
CA PRO A 3 25.49 3.23 35.39
C PRO A 3 25.05 2.50 34.12
N LYS A 4 25.75 1.42 33.71
CA LYS A 4 25.32 0.56 32.60
C LYS A 4 24.03 -0.21 32.91
N VAL A 5 23.87 -0.66 34.16
CA VAL A 5 22.66 -1.38 34.63
C VAL A 5 21.48 -0.42 34.76
N ILE A 6 21.71 0.82 35.19
CA ILE A 6 20.67 1.87 35.20
C ILE A 6 20.23 2.20 33.77
N GLY A 7 21.16 2.37 32.83
CA GLY A 7 20.86 2.63 31.42
C GLY A 7 20.00 1.52 30.80
N LEU A 8 20.38 0.25 30.99
CA LEU A 8 19.61 -0.91 30.52
C LEU A 8 18.21 -0.99 31.14
N LEU A 9 18.07 -0.68 32.43
CA LEU A 9 16.76 -0.68 33.10
C LEU A 9 15.85 0.46 32.60
N CYS A 10 16.40 1.67 32.40
CA CYS A 10 15.64 2.79 31.86
C CYS A 10 15.20 2.54 30.42
N VAL A 11 16.08 1.98 29.57
CA VAL A 11 15.73 1.55 28.21
C VAL A 11 14.65 0.47 28.28
N GLY A 12 14.84 -0.59 29.07
CA GLY A 12 13.85 -1.65 29.24
C GLY A 12 12.48 -1.14 29.72
N LEU A 13 12.45 -0.15 30.61
CA LEU A 13 11.20 0.48 31.06
C LEU A 13 10.53 1.31 29.94
N LEU A 14 11.30 2.11 29.21
CA LEU A 14 10.83 2.85 28.03
C LEU A 14 10.26 1.92 26.97
N VAL A 15 10.88 0.76 26.78
CA VAL A 15 10.45 -0.28 25.85
C VAL A 15 9.13 -0.90 26.27
N ILE A 16 9.02 -1.34 27.53
CA ILE A 16 7.77 -1.92 28.05
C ILE A 16 6.65 -0.88 27.95
N LEU A 17 6.92 0.37 28.33
CA LEU A 17 5.94 1.44 28.23
C LEU A 17 5.56 1.73 26.78
N SER A 18 6.50 1.69 25.84
CA SER A 18 6.25 1.88 24.41
C SER A 18 5.46 0.74 23.80
N ALA A 19 5.81 -0.52 24.09
CA ALA A 19 5.10 -1.69 23.62
C ALA A 19 3.66 -1.75 24.20
N VAL A 20 3.49 -1.43 25.48
CA VAL A 20 2.17 -1.31 26.12
C VAL A 20 1.37 -0.15 25.51
N TRP A 21 2.01 0.98 25.23
CA TRP A 21 1.37 2.13 24.58
C TRP A 21 0.94 1.83 23.13
N LEU A 22 1.78 1.15 22.35
CA LEU A 22 1.46 0.65 21.00
C LEU A 22 0.34 -0.38 21.03
N ALA A 23 0.39 -1.35 21.95
CA ALA A 23 -0.64 -2.39 22.09
C ALA A 23 -2.00 -1.85 22.57
N GLY A 24 -2.00 -0.69 23.25
CA GLY A 24 -3.18 -0.01 23.76
C GLY A 24 -3.85 0.94 22.77
N ARG A 25 -3.23 1.24 21.62
CA ARG A 25 -3.85 2.09 20.60
C ARG A 25 -4.90 1.33 19.78
N LYS A 26 -5.93 2.06 19.36
CA LYS A 26 -6.87 1.59 18.34
C LYS A 26 -6.14 1.47 17.01
N ILE A 27 -6.52 0.45 16.24
CA ILE A 27 -5.95 0.17 14.92
C ILE A 27 -6.24 1.38 14.02
N LEU A 28 -5.20 1.84 13.35
CA LEU A 28 -5.27 2.78 12.24
C LEU A 28 -6.00 2.08 11.08
N SER A 29 -7.25 2.44 10.76
CA SER A 29 -8.01 1.76 9.71
C SER A 29 -8.79 2.74 8.86
N ILE A 30 -8.62 2.65 7.54
CA ILE A 30 -9.55 3.25 6.58
C ILE A 30 -10.90 2.50 6.68
N GLU A 31 -11.99 3.22 6.93
CA GLU A 31 -13.32 2.61 6.93
C GLU A 31 -13.67 2.09 5.52
N PRO A 32 -14.27 0.91 5.40
CA PRO A 32 -14.68 0.40 4.11
C PRO A 32 -15.76 1.30 3.52
N MET A 33 -15.65 1.63 2.22
CA MET A 33 -16.80 2.12 1.47
C MET A 33 -17.95 1.13 1.66
N ALA A 34 -19.07 1.59 2.21
CA ALA A 34 -20.24 0.75 2.37
C ALA A 34 -20.69 0.25 1.00
N ALA A 35 -20.69 -1.07 0.81
CA ALA A 35 -21.26 -1.68 -0.38
C ALA A 35 -22.74 -1.29 -0.46
N THR A 36 -23.15 -0.60 -1.52
CA THR A 36 -24.56 -0.58 -1.91
C THR A 36 -24.90 -1.96 -2.47
N SER A 37 -25.32 -2.86 -1.57
CA SER A 37 -25.65 -4.24 -1.92
C SER A 37 -26.82 -4.30 -2.88
N GLY A 38 -26.54 -4.45 -4.17
CA GLY A 38 -27.51 -4.90 -5.16
C GLY A 38 -27.56 -6.42 -5.16
N THR A 39 -28.49 -7.03 -4.42
CA THR A 39 -28.81 -8.45 -4.58
C THR A 39 -29.47 -8.66 -5.93
N ALA A 40 -28.69 -9.04 -6.94
CA ALA A 40 -29.22 -9.48 -8.22
C ALA A 40 -29.76 -10.90 -8.09
N THR A 41 -31.04 -11.08 -8.41
CA THR A 41 -31.69 -12.40 -8.46
C THR A 41 -31.12 -13.20 -9.64
N LEU A 42 -30.51 -14.35 -9.36
CA LEU A 42 -29.96 -15.25 -10.36
C LEU A 42 -31.10 -15.99 -11.06
N THR A 43 -31.21 -15.86 -12.38
CA THR A 43 -32.09 -16.68 -13.22
C THR A 43 -31.25 -17.42 -14.25
N GLU A 44 -31.51 -18.72 -14.38
CA GLU A 44 -30.71 -19.71 -15.11
C GLU A 44 -30.71 -19.54 -16.64
N GLY A 45 -29.55 -19.79 -17.23
CA GLY A 45 -29.37 -20.20 -18.62
C GLY A 45 -28.05 -20.97 -18.73
N GLN A 46 -28.09 -22.24 -19.12
CA GLN A 46 -26.92 -23.10 -19.35
C GLN A 46 -26.19 -22.79 -20.67
N GLU A 47 -26.62 -21.78 -21.41
CA GLU A 47 -25.90 -21.25 -22.58
C GLU A 47 -25.06 -20.06 -22.13
N GLY A 48 -23.74 -20.12 -22.34
CA GLY A 48 -22.86 -18.97 -22.09
C GLY A 48 -21.45 -19.29 -21.62
N SER A 49 -21.12 -20.50 -21.15
CA SER A 49 -19.77 -20.78 -20.61
C SER A 49 -18.63 -20.54 -21.62
N ALA A 50 -18.80 -20.95 -22.88
CA ALA A 50 -17.82 -20.68 -23.93
C ALA A 50 -17.69 -19.19 -24.28
N GLU A 51 -18.80 -18.46 -24.31
CA GLU A 51 -18.84 -17.02 -24.56
C GLU A 51 -18.22 -16.23 -23.41
N VAL A 52 -18.58 -16.56 -22.16
CA VAL A 52 -18.00 -16.00 -20.94
C VAL A 52 -16.49 -16.26 -20.92
N ARG A 53 -16.05 -17.50 -21.21
CA ARG A 53 -14.62 -17.83 -21.27
C ARG A 53 -13.90 -16.96 -22.30
N GLN A 54 -14.45 -16.86 -23.50
CA GLN A 54 -13.87 -16.04 -24.56
C GLN A 54 -13.78 -14.58 -24.11
N ARG A 55 -14.86 -14.02 -23.54
CA ARG A 55 -14.91 -12.62 -23.11
C ARG A 55 -13.90 -12.31 -21.99
N LEU A 56 -13.78 -13.20 -21.00
CA LEU A 56 -12.81 -13.04 -19.90
C LEU A 56 -11.36 -13.08 -20.41
N LEU A 57 -11.06 -13.95 -21.39
CA LEU A 57 -9.73 -13.99 -22.02
C LEU A 57 -9.47 -12.77 -22.90
N GLU A 58 -10.47 -12.26 -23.61
CA GLU A 58 -10.36 -11.07 -24.48
C GLU A 58 -9.98 -9.81 -23.70
N VAL A 59 -10.47 -9.68 -22.46
CA VAL A 59 -10.11 -8.54 -21.59
C VAL A 59 -8.77 -8.74 -20.87
N GLY A 60 -8.08 -9.85 -21.15
CA GLY A 60 -6.70 -10.10 -20.71
C GLY A 60 -6.57 -10.81 -19.38
N LEU A 61 -7.62 -11.46 -18.86
CA LEU A 61 -7.46 -12.37 -17.72
C LEU A 61 -6.69 -13.63 -18.13
N HIS A 62 -5.90 -14.16 -17.21
CA HIS A 62 -5.13 -15.37 -17.44
C HIS A 62 -6.03 -16.62 -17.31
N PRO A 63 -5.82 -17.69 -18.12
CA PRO A 63 -6.62 -18.92 -18.02
C PRO A 63 -6.67 -19.49 -16.59
N THR A 64 -5.51 -19.52 -15.93
CA THR A 64 -5.35 -19.98 -14.55
C THR A 64 -4.96 -18.82 -13.65
N GLY A 65 -5.37 -18.85 -12.38
CA GLY A 65 -4.94 -17.86 -11.40
C GLY A 65 -3.41 -17.65 -11.35
N ILE A 66 -2.95 -16.41 -11.34
CA ILE A 66 -1.54 -16.02 -11.11
C ILE A 66 -1.45 -15.13 -9.87
N LEU A 67 -0.41 -15.28 -9.04
CA LEU A 67 -0.20 -14.39 -7.87
C LEU A 67 -1.40 -14.27 -6.90
N SER A 68 -2.26 -15.31 -6.84
CA SER A 68 -3.51 -15.37 -6.04
C SER A 68 -4.75 -14.69 -6.68
N ASP A 69 -4.70 -14.33 -7.96
CA ASP A 69 -5.92 -14.06 -8.74
C ASP A 69 -6.69 -15.37 -9.01
N LEU A 70 -8.00 -15.26 -9.32
CA LEU A 70 -8.85 -16.43 -9.57
C LEU A 70 -8.50 -17.05 -10.94
N GLY A 71 -8.41 -16.22 -11.97
CA GLY A 71 -8.25 -16.65 -13.35
C GLY A 71 -9.56 -17.14 -13.96
N VAL A 72 -9.55 -17.29 -15.29
CA VAL A 72 -10.76 -17.61 -16.07
C VAL A 72 -11.39 -18.95 -15.65
N ASP A 73 -10.57 -19.99 -15.45
CA ASP A 73 -11.07 -21.33 -15.14
C ASP A 73 -11.82 -21.36 -13.79
N ASP A 74 -11.37 -20.60 -12.78
CA ASP A 74 -12.07 -20.49 -11.49
C ASP A 74 -13.43 -19.78 -11.62
N HIS A 75 -13.52 -18.73 -12.44
CA HIS A 75 -14.81 -18.09 -12.73
C HIS A 75 -15.80 -19.04 -13.40
N LEU A 76 -15.32 -19.88 -14.33
CA LEU A 76 -16.18 -20.88 -14.99
C LEU A 76 -16.66 -21.94 -14.00
N VAL A 77 -15.80 -22.39 -13.07
CA VAL A 77 -16.21 -23.31 -11.99
C VAL A 77 -17.29 -22.66 -11.11
N ARG A 78 -17.17 -21.37 -10.78
CA ARG A 78 -18.19 -20.64 -10.01
C ARG A 78 -19.50 -20.50 -10.79
N LEU A 79 -19.42 -20.29 -12.10
CA LEU A 79 -20.58 -20.25 -12.99
C LEU A 79 -21.31 -21.60 -13.01
N GLU A 80 -20.57 -22.70 -13.16
CA GLU A 80 -21.12 -24.06 -13.17
C GLU A 80 -21.81 -24.43 -11.84
N LYS A 81 -21.29 -23.93 -10.72
CA LYS A 81 -21.87 -24.11 -9.38
C LYS A 81 -23.06 -23.18 -9.10
N GLY A 82 -23.37 -22.24 -9.99
CA GLY A 82 -24.40 -21.22 -9.77
C GLY A 82 -24.04 -20.20 -8.70
N GLU A 83 -22.75 -20.07 -8.34
CA GLU A 83 -22.26 -19.06 -7.40
C GLU A 83 -22.22 -17.66 -8.04
N VAL A 84 -22.14 -17.60 -9.37
CA VAL A 84 -22.18 -16.38 -10.19
C VAL A 84 -22.95 -16.66 -11.49
N SER A 85 -23.65 -15.67 -12.04
CA SER A 85 -24.30 -15.80 -13.36
C SER A 85 -23.37 -15.41 -14.51
N ALA A 86 -23.67 -15.91 -15.71
CA ALA A 86 -22.98 -15.49 -16.93
C ALA A 86 -23.06 -13.96 -17.14
N SER A 87 -24.21 -13.35 -16.86
CA SER A 87 -24.39 -11.90 -16.96
C SER A 87 -23.47 -11.10 -16.03
N VAL A 88 -23.20 -11.60 -14.82
CA VAL A 88 -22.25 -10.95 -13.89
C VAL A 88 -20.83 -11.07 -14.42
N LEU A 89 -20.44 -12.21 -14.98
CA LEU A 89 -19.10 -12.40 -15.55
C LEU A 89 -18.86 -11.56 -16.82
N ILE A 90 -19.89 -11.40 -17.68
CA ILE A 90 -19.80 -10.49 -18.83
C ILE A 90 -19.67 -9.03 -18.36
N ALA A 91 -20.51 -8.59 -17.42
CA ALA A 91 -20.41 -7.23 -16.87
C ALA A 91 -19.08 -6.97 -16.16
N TYR A 92 -18.52 -7.98 -15.51
CA TYR A 92 -17.18 -7.93 -14.92
C TYR A 92 -16.09 -7.73 -15.97
N ALA A 93 -16.14 -8.48 -17.07
CA ALA A 93 -15.20 -8.30 -18.18
C ALA A 93 -15.32 -6.89 -18.80
N ASP A 94 -16.54 -6.38 -19.01
CA ASP A 94 -16.77 -5.02 -19.51
C ASP A 94 -16.19 -3.95 -18.55
N ALA A 95 -16.29 -4.18 -17.23
CA ALA A 95 -15.68 -3.31 -16.24
C ALA A 95 -14.15 -3.34 -16.29
N ILE A 96 -13.52 -4.52 -16.48
CA ILE A 96 -12.07 -4.64 -16.70
C ILE A 96 -11.67 -3.85 -17.95
N GLU A 97 -12.38 -4.03 -19.07
CA GLU A 97 -12.08 -3.32 -20.30
C GLU A 97 -12.19 -1.79 -20.12
N ALA A 98 -13.17 -1.31 -19.37
CA ALA A 98 -13.31 0.10 -19.03
C ALA A 98 -12.10 0.62 -18.23
N LEU A 99 -11.65 -0.13 -17.21
CA LEU A 99 -10.47 0.19 -16.40
C LEU A 99 -9.18 0.20 -17.22
N THR A 100 -8.99 -0.79 -18.09
CA THR A 100 -7.83 -0.88 -19.00
C THR A 100 -7.83 0.30 -19.97
N ASN A 101 -8.98 0.63 -20.56
CA ASN A 101 -9.10 1.78 -21.46
C ASN A 101 -8.84 3.12 -20.74
N GLN A 102 -9.32 3.27 -19.52
CA GLN A 102 -9.09 4.47 -18.71
C GLN A 102 -7.59 4.65 -18.38
N SER A 103 -6.96 3.62 -17.82
CA SER A 103 -5.54 3.67 -17.45
C SER A 103 -4.65 3.88 -18.69
N THR A 104 -4.97 3.21 -19.81
CA THR A 104 -4.28 3.44 -21.10
C THR A 104 -4.36 4.89 -21.57
N LYS A 105 -5.52 5.56 -21.44
CA LYS A 105 -5.67 6.98 -21.82
C LYS A 105 -4.81 7.92 -20.97
N ARG A 106 -4.43 7.52 -19.75
CA ARG A 106 -3.49 8.25 -18.89
C ARG A 106 -2.02 7.89 -19.13
N GLY A 107 -1.74 7.05 -20.13
CA GLY A 107 -0.38 6.74 -20.59
C GLY A 107 0.19 5.42 -20.09
N GLN A 108 -0.45 4.76 -19.13
CA GLN A 108 0.01 3.48 -18.61
C GLN A 108 -1.17 2.55 -18.31
N ALA A 109 -1.30 1.48 -19.09
CA ALA A 109 -2.29 0.46 -18.82
C ALA A 109 -1.96 -0.26 -17.50
N LEU A 110 -2.96 -0.40 -16.62
CA LEU A 110 -2.88 -1.27 -15.46
C LEU A 110 -3.19 -2.72 -15.88
N PRO A 111 -2.52 -3.74 -15.32
CA PRO A 111 -2.75 -5.14 -15.70
C PRO A 111 -4.19 -5.57 -15.42
N PRO A 112 -4.89 -6.24 -16.36
CA PRO A 112 -6.26 -6.72 -16.14
C PRO A 112 -6.41 -7.65 -14.93
N THR A 113 -5.43 -8.54 -14.71
CA THR A 113 -5.42 -9.50 -13.60
C THR A 113 -5.26 -8.86 -12.22
N LEU A 114 -4.82 -7.60 -12.13
CA LEU A 114 -4.79 -6.83 -10.88
C LEU A 114 -6.18 -6.70 -10.24
N TRP A 115 -7.23 -6.67 -11.06
CA TRP A 115 -8.60 -6.49 -10.61
C TRP A 115 -9.25 -7.79 -10.11
N ASP A 116 -8.61 -8.94 -10.37
CA ASP A 116 -9.17 -10.27 -10.15
C ASP A 116 -8.74 -10.92 -8.83
N VAL A 117 -8.33 -10.10 -7.86
CA VAL A 117 -7.81 -10.61 -6.59
C VAL A 117 -8.84 -10.46 -5.48
N SER A 118 -9.07 -11.58 -4.79
CA SER A 118 -9.92 -11.62 -3.61
C SER A 118 -9.06 -11.78 -2.36
N THR A 119 -9.09 -10.78 -1.47
CA THR A 119 -8.40 -10.85 -0.17
C THR A 119 -9.41 -10.98 0.97
N PRO A 120 -9.02 -11.54 2.13
CA PRO A 120 -9.88 -11.59 3.31
C PRO A 120 -10.41 -10.20 3.72
N ALA A 121 -9.59 -9.15 3.63
CA ALA A 121 -10.00 -7.79 3.97
C ALA A 121 -11.09 -7.25 3.03
N LEU A 122 -11.04 -7.60 1.74
CA LEU A 122 -12.11 -7.26 0.79
C LEU A 122 -13.41 -7.97 1.15
N LEU A 123 -13.33 -9.27 1.44
CA LEU A 123 -14.49 -10.07 1.81
C LEU A 123 -15.14 -9.60 3.12
N ASP A 124 -14.34 -9.29 4.14
CA ASP A 124 -14.79 -8.75 5.42
C ASP A 124 -15.48 -7.38 5.25
N ALA A 125 -15.04 -6.59 4.28
CA ALA A 125 -15.66 -5.33 3.88
C ALA A 125 -16.89 -5.50 2.97
N GLY A 126 -17.30 -6.74 2.66
CA GLY A 126 -18.46 -7.04 1.81
C GLY A 126 -18.20 -6.90 0.31
N TRP A 127 -16.94 -6.80 -0.11
CA TRP A 127 -16.57 -6.70 -1.53
C TRP A 127 -16.30 -8.08 -2.13
N THR A 128 -16.83 -8.28 -3.34
CA THR A 128 -16.38 -9.31 -4.29
C THR A 128 -15.51 -8.68 -5.37
N VAL A 129 -14.70 -9.48 -6.07
CA VAL A 129 -13.92 -9.02 -7.24
C VAL A 129 -14.83 -8.34 -8.27
N TYR A 130 -16.05 -8.85 -8.47
CA TYR A 130 -17.02 -8.31 -9.41
C TYR A 130 -17.52 -6.93 -8.97
N SER A 131 -18.05 -6.83 -7.75
CA SER A 131 -18.62 -5.58 -7.23
C SER A 131 -17.57 -4.48 -7.08
N LEU A 132 -16.34 -4.82 -6.67
CA LEU A 132 -15.26 -3.85 -6.52
C LEU A 132 -14.81 -3.33 -7.89
N THR A 133 -14.61 -4.23 -8.85
CA THR A 133 -14.19 -3.85 -10.21
C THR A 133 -15.23 -2.98 -10.89
N THR A 134 -16.52 -3.31 -10.77
CA THR A 134 -17.61 -2.46 -11.26
C THR A 134 -17.62 -1.09 -10.57
N ALA A 135 -17.39 -1.03 -9.26
CA ALA A 135 -17.34 0.24 -8.53
C ALA A 135 -16.16 1.11 -8.99
N LEU A 136 -14.98 0.52 -9.18
CA LEU A 136 -13.78 1.21 -9.68
C LEU A 136 -13.93 1.66 -11.13
N ALA A 137 -14.64 0.90 -11.97
CA ALA A 137 -14.92 1.26 -13.37
C ALA A 137 -15.95 2.39 -13.51
N SER A 138 -16.60 2.81 -12.42
CA SER A 138 -17.56 3.91 -12.41
C SER A 138 -16.87 5.29 -12.41
N GLU A 139 -17.64 6.34 -12.73
CA GLU A 139 -17.14 7.73 -12.64
C GLU A 139 -16.65 8.09 -11.23
N ALA A 140 -17.26 7.53 -10.18
CA ALA A 140 -16.82 7.74 -8.79
C ALA A 140 -15.48 7.06 -8.50
N GLY A 141 -15.23 5.90 -9.11
CA GLY A 141 -13.96 5.17 -9.00
C GLY A 141 -12.81 5.81 -9.80
N ARG A 142 -13.13 6.70 -10.75
CA ARG A 142 -12.15 7.29 -11.67
C ARG A 142 -10.94 7.89 -10.95
N VAL A 143 -11.18 8.64 -9.87
CA VAL A 143 -10.12 9.31 -9.11
C VAL A 143 -9.13 8.32 -8.48
N HIS A 144 -9.57 7.12 -8.10
CA HIS A 144 -8.70 6.07 -7.57
C HIS A 144 -7.86 5.44 -8.68
N VAL A 145 -8.49 5.08 -9.80
CA VAL A 145 -7.81 4.47 -10.94
C VAL A 145 -6.79 5.44 -11.55
N ASP A 146 -7.11 6.73 -11.59
CA ASP A 146 -6.20 7.79 -12.02
C ASP A 146 -4.98 7.89 -11.11
N LEU A 147 -5.16 7.88 -9.79
CA LEU A 147 -4.06 7.86 -8.83
C LEU A 147 -3.14 6.64 -9.04
N LEU A 148 -3.72 5.44 -9.16
CA LEU A 148 -2.96 4.21 -9.34
C LEU A 148 -2.15 4.22 -10.64
N THR A 149 -2.77 4.72 -11.71
CA THR A 149 -2.13 4.85 -13.02
C THR A 149 -0.97 5.83 -12.96
N ASP A 150 -1.20 7.03 -12.42
CA ASP A 150 -0.17 8.07 -12.31
C ASP A 150 0.98 7.62 -11.41
N ALA A 151 0.67 6.92 -10.30
CA ALA A 151 1.66 6.40 -9.39
C ALA A 151 2.53 5.32 -10.04
N TYR A 152 1.92 4.42 -10.82
CA TYR A 152 2.69 3.40 -11.52
C TYR A 152 3.54 4.00 -12.65
N SER A 153 3.03 4.99 -13.38
CA SER A 153 3.83 5.74 -14.36
C SER A 153 5.02 6.43 -13.71
N ALA A 154 4.80 7.15 -12.61
CA ALA A 154 5.86 7.83 -11.87
C ALA A 154 6.92 6.84 -11.35
N PHE A 155 6.50 5.66 -10.89
CA PHE A 155 7.43 4.60 -10.54
C PHE A 155 8.29 4.19 -11.74
N LEU A 156 7.68 3.85 -12.88
CA LEU A 156 8.40 3.40 -14.07
C LEU A 156 9.38 4.46 -14.62
N GLU A 157 8.99 5.73 -14.60
CA GLU A 157 9.82 6.85 -15.09
C GLU A 157 11.07 7.09 -14.26
N ASN A 158 11.03 6.79 -12.95
CA ASN A 158 12.13 7.08 -12.03
C ASN A 158 13.01 5.86 -11.73
N ARG A 159 12.63 4.65 -12.16
CA ARG A 159 13.50 3.47 -11.97
C ARG A 159 14.84 3.63 -12.75
N PRO A 160 15.96 3.12 -12.20
CA PRO A 160 16.04 2.33 -10.98
C PRO A 160 16.05 3.15 -9.67
N ASP A 161 16.02 4.48 -9.70
CA ASP A 161 16.09 5.32 -8.49
C ASP A 161 14.85 5.15 -7.59
N ALA A 162 15.01 4.34 -6.55
CA ALA A 162 13.97 3.98 -5.61
C ALA A 162 13.51 5.18 -4.78
N LEU A 163 14.46 6.04 -4.36
CA LEU A 163 14.17 7.23 -3.57
C LEU A 163 13.33 8.22 -4.37
N GLN A 164 13.77 8.55 -5.59
CA GLN A 164 13.06 9.50 -6.44
C GLN A 164 11.69 8.96 -6.84
N GLY A 165 11.59 7.67 -7.20
CA GLY A 165 10.32 7.02 -7.49
C GLY A 165 9.34 7.05 -6.31
N ALA A 166 9.81 6.72 -5.11
CA ALA A 166 8.99 6.77 -3.90
C ALA A 166 8.50 8.19 -3.59
N LEU A 167 9.38 9.20 -3.67
CA LEU A 167 9.05 10.59 -3.36
C LEU A 167 8.17 11.25 -4.44
N ALA A 168 8.23 10.79 -5.69
CA ALA A 168 7.35 11.24 -6.77
C ALA A 168 5.87 10.91 -6.50
N LEU A 169 5.58 9.91 -5.66
CA LEU A 169 4.21 9.55 -5.30
C LEU A 169 3.58 10.50 -4.26
N LEU A 170 4.39 11.25 -3.50
CA LEU A 170 3.89 12.07 -2.41
C LEU A 170 2.97 13.22 -2.91
N PRO A 171 3.30 13.95 -3.99
CA PRO A 171 2.38 14.93 -4.57
C PRO A 171 1.12 14.34 -5.20
N LEU A 172 1.20 13.11 -5.72
CA LEU A 172 0.04 12.40 -6.26
C LEU A 172 -0.94 12.07 -5.13
N ALA A 173 -0.42 11.53 -4.02
CA ALA A 173 -1.21 11.26 -2.81
C ALA A 173 -1.88 12.54 -2.28
N GLY A 174 -1.14 13.65 -2.17
CA GLY A 174 -1.72 14.91 -1.69
C GLY A 174 -2.77 15.50 -2.64
N SER A 175 -2.60 15.33 -3.96
CA SER A 175 -3.59 15.79 -4.95
C SER A 175 -4.85 14.94 -4.89
N TYR A 176 -4.71 13.64 -4.69
CA TYR A 176 -5.81 12.71 -4.48
C TYR A 176 -6.64 13.06 -3.25
N VAL A 177 -6.01 13.28 -2.09
CA VAL A 177 -6.69 13.69 -0.85
C VAL A 177 -7.51 14.97 -1.04
N ARG A 178 -6.99 15.94 -1.81
CA ARG A 178 -7.69 17.20 -2.12
C ARG A 178 -8.80 17.05 -3.16
N ALA A 179 -8.72 16.05 -4.03
CA ALA A 179 -9.71 15.80 -5.08
C ALA A 179 -10.94 15.05 -4.57
N LEU A 180 -10.81 14.29 -3.49
CA LEU A 180 -11.94 13.60 -2.87
C LEU A 180 -12.88 14.60 -2.17
N PRO A 181 -14.22 14.52 -2.40
CA PRO A 181 -15.20 15.20 -1.57
C PRO A 181 -14.93 14.92 -0.09
N GLU A 182 -15.08 15.89 0.81
CA GLU A 182 -14.76 15.71 2.25
C GLU A 182 -15.48 14.49 2.88
N GLU A 183 -16.69 14.22 2.43
CA GLU A 183 -17.53 13.07 2.79
C GLU A 183 -17.10 11.73 2.14
N ALA A 184 -16.37 11.79 1.03
CA ALA A 184 -15.86 10.65 0.27
C ALA A 184 -14.32 10.55 0.30
N ARG A 185 -13.67 11.36 1.16
CA ARG A 185 -12.34 11.06 1.70
C ARG A 185 -12.51 9.79 2.52
N ALA A 186 -12.61 8.64 1.84
CA ALA A 186 -12.86 7.31 2.43
C ALA A 186 -11.89 7.02 3.59
N GLU A 187 -10.78 7.73 3.64
CA GLU A 187 -9.84 7.90 4.73
C GLU A 187 -10.36 8.78 5.89
N HIS A 188 -11.61 8.59 6.32
CA HIS A 188 -12.03 8.96 7.69
C HIS A 188 -11.35 8.03 8.70
N GLU A 189 -10.04 7.84 8.57
CA GLU A 189 -9.29 7.26 9.65
C GLU A 189 -9.49 8.19 10.84
N VAL A 190 -10.02 7.66 11.94
CA VAL A 190 -10.22 8.35 13.22
C VAL A 190 -8.95 9.09 13.70
N HIS A 191 -7.80 8.79 13.09
CA HIS A 191 -6.48 9.25 13.45
C HIS A 191 -5.82 10.22 12.44
N ALA A 192 -6.20 10.25 11.16
CA ALA A 192 -5.71 11.25 10.19
C ALA A 192 -6.63 12.49 10.22
N LYS A 193 -6.20 13.53 10.91
CA LYS A 193 -6.98 14.74 11.21
C LYS A 193 -6.68 15.91 10.29
N THR A 194 -5.59 15.82 9.54
CA THR A 194 -5.13 16.87 8.62
C THR A 194 -4.94 16.32 7.22
N ASP A 195 -4.97 17.20 6.22
CA ASP A 195 -4.65 16.83 4.83
C ASP A 195 -3.22 16.27 4.72
N GLY A 196 -2.27 16.76 5.53
CA GLY A 196 -0.91 16.22 5.61
C GLY A 196 -0.88 14.78 6.14
N GLU A 197 -1.63 14.47 7.20
CA GLU A 197 -1.72 13.12 7.75
C GLU A 197 -2.38 12.14 6.76
N ALA A 198 -3.48 12.55 6.10
CA ALA A 198 -4.13 11.75 5.05
C ALA A 198 -3.19 11.53 3.84
N THR A 199 -2.42 12.55 3.46
CA THR A 199 -1.42 12.44 2.38
C THR A 199 -0.38 11.37 2.70
N LEU A 200 0.13 11.33 3.94
CA LEU A 200 1.09 10.30 4.35
C LEU A 200 0.48 8.90 4.38
N LEU A 201 -0.80 8.79 4.75
CA LEU A 201 -1.54 7.53 4.73
C LEU A 201 -1.64 6.94 3.32
N ILE A 202 -2.11 7.72 2.35
CA ILE A 202 -2.19 7.28 0.96
C ILE A 202 -0.82 7.05 0.36
N TRP A 203 0.14 7.91 0.66
CA TRP A 203 1.51 7.71 0.19
C TRP A 203 2.07 6.35 0.64
N GLN A 204 1.93 5.99 1.92
CA GLN A 204 2.40 4.69 2.42
C GLN A 204 1.63 3.51 1.81
N ALA A 205 0.32 3.66 1.58
CA ALA A 205 -0.50 2.67 0.88
C ALA A 205 0.03 2.43 -0.55
N LEU A 206 0.38 3.48 -1.29
CA LEU A 206 0.97 3.36 -2.63
C LEU A 206 2.34 2.69 -2.60
N LEU A 207 3.19 3.01 -1.61
CA LEU A 207 4.53 2.45 -1.50
C LEU A 207 4.53 0.94 -1.22
N THR A 208 3.64 0.46 -0.35
CA THR A 208 3.80 -0.90 0.22
C THR A 208 2.51 -1.69 0.37
N GLY A 209 1.34 -1.07 0.20
CA GLY A 209 0.05 -1.72 0.36
C GLY A 209 -0.36 -1.92 1.81
N THR A 210 -1.17 -2.95 2.06
CA THR A 210 -1.92 -3.18 3.29
C THR A 210 -1.15 -3.91 4.40
N THR A 211 -1.55 -3.58 5.64
CA THR A 211 -1.52 -4.42 6.84
C THR A 211 -0.18 -5.02 7.26
N ARG A 212 0.67 -4.17 7.86
CA ARG A 212 1.73 -4.65 8.76
C ARG A 212 1.09 -5.10 10.08
N HIS A 213 1.43 -6.30 10.54
CA HIS A 213 1.04 -6.77 11.86
C HIS A 213 2.15 -6.43 12.85
N ASN A 214 1.76 -6.09 14.07
CA ASN A 214 2.66 -5.92 15.18
C ASN A 214 3.32 -7.30 15.46
N PRO A 215 4.66 -7.42 15.43
CA PRO A 215 5.31 -8.71 15.56
C PRO A 215 5.12 -9.36 16.95
N ILE A 216 4.83 -8.55 17.99
CA ILE A 216 4.66 -9.01 19.37
C ILE A 216 3.20 -9.39 19.65
N THR A 217 2.25 -8.58 19.18
CA THR A 217 0.82 -8.76 19.49
C THR A 217 0.03 -9.45 18.38
N HIS A 218 0.64 -9.63 17.21
CA HIS A 218 0.00 -10.12 15.98
C HIS A 218 -1.27 -9.35 15.59
N ARG A 219 -1.44 -8.12 16.08
CA ARG A 219 -2.54 -7.23 15.69
C ARG A 219 -2.13 -6.38 14.50
N PRO A 220 -3.03 -6.05 13.56
CA PRO A 220 -2.77 -5.05 12.55
C PRO A 220 -2.29 -3.74 13.19
N LEU A 221 -1.16 -3.20 12.73
CA LEU A 221 -0.68 -1.87 13.11
C LEU A 221 -1.50 -0.80 12.40
N TRP A 222 -1.84 -1.03 11.12
CA TRP A 222 -2.78 -0.24 10.34
C TRP A 222 -3.41 -1.06 9.20
N SER A 223 -4.51 -0.57 8.61
CA SER A 223 -5.21 -1.13 7.45
C SER A 223 -5.63 -0.02 6.49
N HIS A 224 -5.41 -0.22 5.20
CA HIS A 224 -5.85 0.68 4.13
C HIS A 224 -7.18 0.25 3.48
N GLY A 225 -7.95 -0.59 4.17
CA GLY A 225 -9.19 -1.15 3.65
C GLY A 225 -8.98 -1.84 2.31
N PHE A 226 -9.90 -1.60 1.36
CA PHE A 226 -9.82 -2.17 0.02
C PHE A 226 -8.68 -1.58 -0.84
N VAL A 227 -8.21 -0.37 -0.52
CA VAL A 227 -7.27 0.39 -1.36
C VAL A 227 -5.85 -0.13 -1.25
N GLY A 228 -5.39 -0.57 -0.09
CA GLY A 228 -4.00 -1.04 0.03
C GLY A 228 -3.75 -2.42 -0.58
N HIS A 229 -4.70 -2.98 -1.31
CA HIS A 229 -4.43 -4.02 -2.28
C HIS A 229 -3.82 -3.46 -3.58
N PHE A 230 -3.98 -2.17 -3.86
CA PHE A 230 -3.52 -1.51 -5.09
C PHE A 230 -2.27 -0.66 -4.83
N SER A 231 -1.18 -1.29 -4.41
CA SER A 231 0.11 -0.62 -4.25
C SER A 231 0.97 -0.72 -5.50
N VAL A 232 1.96 0.16 -5.67
CA VAL A 232 2.91 0.12 -6.78
C VAL A 232 3.63 -1.23 -6.88
N PRO A 233 4.15 -1.82 -5.78
CA PRO A 233 4.68 -3.18 -5.84
C PRO A 233 3.71 -4.20 -6.39
N HIS A 234 2.45 -4.13 -5.97
CA HIS A 234 1.46 -5.10 -6.38
C HIS A 234 1.09 -4.95 -7.87
N ILE A 235 0.93 -3.71 -8.35
CA ILE A 235 0.78 -3.42 -9.78
C ILE A 235 1.97 -3.97 -10.58
N HIS A 236 3.19 -3.77 -10.10
CA HIS A 236 4.40 -4.23 -10.79
C HIS A 236 4.54 -5.76 -10.82
N GLN A 237 4.17 -6.45 -9.74
CA GLN A 237 4.12 -7.92 -9.72
C GLN A 237 3.20 -8.45 -10.82
N TYR A 238 1.99 -7.90 -10.94
CA TYR A 238 1.05 -8.30 -12.00
C TYR A 238 1.52 -7.92 -13.40
N ALA A 239 2.14 -6.75 -13.56
CA ALA A 239 2.68 -6.33 -14.84
C ALA A 239 3.84 -7.22 -15.32
N THR A 240 4.59 -7.82 -14.39
CA THR A 240 5.73 -8.70 -14.68
C THR A 240 5.41 -10.19 -14.56
N GLY A 241 4.24 -10.55 -14.04
CA GLY A 241 3.86 -11.92 -13.70
C GLY A 241 4.76 -12.58 -12.64
N THR A 242 5.49 -11.79 -11.84
CA THR A 242 6.51 -12.30 -10.91
C THR A 242 6.19 -11.92 -9.46
N GLY A 243 6.27 -12.89 -8.55
CA GLY A 243 6.04 -12.70 -7.12
C GLY A 243 7.22 -12.02 -6.43
N LEU A 244 7.29 -10.69 -6.54
CA LEU A 244 8.36 -9.86 -5.99
C LEU A 244 7.98 -9.20 -4.67
N THR A 245 8.79 -9.31 -3.64
CA THR A 245 8.59 -8.52 -2.40
C THR A 245 8.65 -7.00 -2.67
N PRO A 246 8.03 -6.13 -1.84
CA PRO A 246 8.15 -4.68 -1.99
C PRO A 246 9.61 -4.21 -2.08
N SER A 247 10.52 -4.81 -1.30
CA SER A 247 11.96 -4.54 -1.34
C SER A 247 12.60 -4.86 -2.69
N GLN A 248 12.19 -5.94 -3.34
CA GLN A 248 12.66 -6.31 -4.68
C GLN A 248 12.08 -5.39 -5.77
N VAL A 249 10.86 -4.90 -5.59
CA VAL A 249 10.25 -3.94 -6.52
C VAL A 249 10.94 -2.58 -6.41
N TRP A 250 11.16 -2.07 -5.20
CA TRP A 250 11.73 -0.75 -5.03
C TRP A 250 13.23 -0.74 -5.23
N GLY A 251 13.95 -1.62 -4.53
CA GLY A 251 15.39 -1.48 -4.36
C GLY A 251 15.74 -0.36 -3.38
N VAL A 252 16.98 0.10 -3.44
CA VAL A 252 17.55 1.15 -2.56
C VAL A 252 18.39 2.17 -3.30
N GLU A 253 18.43 2.07 -4.62
CA GLU A 253 19.09 3.04 -5.49
C GLU A 253 18.53 4.45 -5.23
N GLY A 254 19.42 5.45 -5.30
CA GLY A 254 19.11 6.84 -4.96
C GLY A 254 19.34 7.20 -3.49
N PHE A 255 19.22 6.25 -2.55
CA PHE A 255 19.54 6.50 -1.14
C PHE A 255 21.05 6.65 -0.92
N SER A 256 21.42 7.56 -0.02
CA SER A 256 22.79 7.63 0.51
C SER A 256 23.13 6.35 1.28
N PRO A 257 24.39 5.84 1.21
CA PRO A 257 24.80 4.62 1.90
C PRO A 257 24.48 4.58 3.40
N THR A 258 24.45 5.74 4.06
CA THR A 258 24.06 5.88 5.48
C THR A 258 22.64 5.39 5.76
N PHE A 259 21.72 5.52 4.80
CA PHE A 259 20.34 5.04 4.91
C PHE A 259 20.14 3.64 4.37
N VAL A 260 21.19 2.97 3.89
CA VAL A 260 21.11 1.57 3.43
C VAL A 260 21.80 0.66 4.45
N GLY A 261 22.97 1.06 4.96
CA GLY A 261 23.73 0.26 5.92
C GLY A 261 24.43 -0.92 5.24
N THR A 262 23.70 -1.98 4.89
CA THR A 262 24.25 -3.19 4.25
C THR A 262 23.58 -3.52 2.93
N ALA A 263 24.26 -4.29 2.07
CA ALA A 263 23.71 -4.72 0.79
C ALA A 263 22.49 -5.66 0.92
N ALA A 264 22.27 -6.27 2.10
CA ALA A 264 21.09 -7.10 2.36
C ALA A 264 19.86 -6.24 2.70
N ASN A 265 20.07 -5.02 3.19
CA ASN A 265 19.00 -4.09 3.55
C ASN A 265 18.45 -3.43 2.28
N SER A 266 17.31 -3.93 1.81
CA SER A 266 16.70 -3.53 0.54
C SER A 266 15.28 -2.95 0.68
N ASN A 267 14.80 -2.75 1.91
CA ASN A 267 13.42 -2.38 2.22
C ASN A 267 13.28 -0.91 2.67
N GLN A 268 14.23 -0.04 2.33
CA GLN A 268 14.30 1.32 2.86
C GLN A 268 13.14 2.24 2.42
N VAL A 269 12.58 2.01 1.23
CA VAL A 269 11.32 2.68 0.83
C VAL A 269 10.17 2.30 1.75
N GLU A 270 10.08 1.02 2.14
CA GLU A 270 9.07 0.56 3.08
C GLU A 270 9.30 1.14 4.49
N HIS A 271 10.53 1.09 5.00
CA HIS A 271 10.86 1.69 6.31
C HIS A 271 10.54 3.19 6.33
N LEU A 272 10.82 3.92 5.24
CA LEU A 272 10.47 5.32 5.10
C LEU A 272 8.97 5.56 5.25
N GLY A 273 8.15 4.82 4.51
CA GLY A 273 6.69 4.91 4.59
C GLY A 273 6.16 4.56 5.99
N ILE A 274 6.66 3.49 6.60
CA ILE A 274 6.27 3.05 7.95
C ILE A 274 6.62 4.11 8.99
N SER A 275 7.85 4.63 8.95
CA SER A 275 8.31 5.66 9.88
C SER A 275 7.48 6.94 9.74
N ALA A 276 7.17 7.35 8.50
CA ALA A 276 6.29 8.48 8.22
C ALA A 276 4.89 8.31 8.82
N LEU A 277 4.28 7.13 8.69
CA LEU A 277 2.99 6.84 9.31
C LEU A 277 3.05 6.85 10.84
N LEU A 278 4.00 6.10 11.42
CA LEU A 278 4.09 5.96 12.86
C LEU A 278 4.36 7.30 13.53
N GLN A 279 5.29 8.11 13.01
CA GLN A 279 5.62 9.40 13.61
C GLN A 279 4.65 10.51 13.21
N GLY A 280 4.26 10.55 11.92
CA GLY A 280 3.49 11.65 11.33
C GLY A 280 1.99 11.56 11.60
N VAL A 281 1.43 10.35 11.65
CA VAL A 281 -0.02 10.10 11.84
C VAL A 281 -0.27 9.49 13.23
N ALA A 282 0.44 8.42 13.57
CA ALA A 282 0.27 7.75 14.86
C ALA A 282 0.95 8.50 16.03
N SER A 283 1.63 9.62 15.78
CA SER A 283 2.33 10.42 16.80
C SER A 283 3.28 9.58 17.69
N VAL A 284 3.84 8.49 17.16
CA VAL A 284 4.86 7.69 17.84
C VAL A 284 6.14 8.52 17.87
N PRO A 285 6.74 8.81 19.04
CA PRO A 285 7.99 9.55 19.07
C PRO A 285 9.10 8.78 18.34
N GLY A 286 9.89 9.45 17.50
CA GLY A 286 11.00 8.79 16.78
C GLY A 286 12.01 8.10 17.70
N ALA A 287 12.17 8.58 18.94
CA ALA A 287 13.00 7.92 19.96
C ALA A 287 12.50 6.52 20.35
N VAL A 288 11.19 6.28 20.29
CA VAL A 288 10.59 4.96 20.51
C VAL A 288 10.98 4.01 19.38
N LEU A 289 10.87 4.47 18.13
CA LEU A 289 11.27 3.66 16.97
C LEU A 289 12.76 3.33 17.03
N SER A 290 13.63 4.32 17.27
CA SER A 290 15.07 4.08 17.43
C SER A 290 15.42 3.13 18.59
N ALA A 291 14.60 3.08 19.64
CA ALA A 291 14.77 2.14 20.73
C ALA A 291 14.41 0.71 20.30
N VAL A 292 13.34 0.52 19.50
CA VAL A 292 12.96 -0.77 18.93
C VAL A 292 14.08 -1.34 18.06
N GLU A 293 14.64 -0.54 17.14
CA GLU A 293 15.79 -0.96 16.30
C GLU A 293 17.01 -1.39 17.15
N SER A 294 17.18 -0.80 18.34
CA SER A 294 18.29 -1.17 19.24
C SER A 294 18.05 -2.49 19.96
N ILE A 295 16.80 -2.94 20.06
CA ILE A 295 16.40 -4.20 20.69
C ILE A 295 16.51 -5.34 19.69
N GLU A 296 16.10 -5.14 18.44
CA GLU A 296 16.18 -6.17 17.40
C GLU A 296 17.64 -6.60 17.19
N VAL A 297 18.58 -5.65 17.21
CA VAL A 297 20.02 -5.94 17.30
C VAL A 297 20.37 -6.79 18.54
N ALA A 298 19.88 -6.39 19.72
CA ALA A 298 20.27 -7.00 20.98
C ALA A 298 19.63 -8.37 21.27
N VAL A 299 18.44 -8.62 20.71
CA VAL A 299 17.58 -9.77 21.00
C VAL A 299 17.52 -10.72 19.81
N ASP A 300 17.31 -10.19 18.61
CA ASP A 300 17.12 -10.97 17.39
C ASP A 300 18.41 -11.11 16.57
N GLY A 301 19.48 -10.43 17.00
CA GLY A 301 20.80 -10.49 16.37
C GLY A 301 20.84 -9.81 15.00
N GLU A 302 20.00 -8.78 14.82
CA GLU A 302 19.98 -7.98 13.61
C GLU A 302 21.31 -7.24 13.39
N ASP A 303 21.61 -6.93 12.13
CA ASP A 303 22.86 -6.29 11.75
C ASP A 303 22.92 -4.83 12.26
N ASP A 304 24.00 -4.49 12.96
CA ASP A 304 24.22 -3.16 13.55
C ASP A 304 24.14 -2.03 12.51
N ALA A 305 24.59 -2.26 11.28
CA ALA A 305 24.58 -1.26 10.22
C ALA A 305 23.19 -1.09 9.61
N ALA A 306 22.39 -2.16 9.51
CA ALA A 306 20.98 -2.06 9.13
C ALA A 306 20.19 -1.25 10.17
N ALA A 307 20.33 -1.58 11.46
CA ALA A 307 19.67 -0.84 12.52
C ALA A 307 20.15 0.63 12.63
N ALA A 308 21.41 0.90 12.29
CA ALA A 308 21.91 2.28 12.20
C ALA A 308 21.26 3.06 11.04
N ALA A 309 21.05 2.41 9.89
CA ALA A 309 20.36 3.00 8.75
C ALA A 309 18.90 3.34 9.07
N ASP A 310 18.17 2.43 9.72
CA ASP A 310 16.78 2.65 10.11
C ASP A 310 16.64 3.75 11.18
N LYS A 311 17.60 3.84 12.12
CA LYS A 311 17.68 4.98 13.06
C LYS A 311 17.93 6.30 12.35
N ALA A 312 18.80 6.32 11.33
CA ALA A 312 19.07 7.52 10.55
C ALA A 312 17.83 7.97 9.76
N LEU A 313 17.11 7.01 9.17
CA LEU A 313 15.87 7.26 8.45
C LEU A 313 14.77 7.79 9.40
N ASN A 314 14.63 7.17 10.58
CA ASN A 314 13.72 7.64 11.63
C ASN A 314 14.00 9.08 12.07
N ALA A 315 15.29 9.48 12.11
CA ALA A 315 15.69 10.84 12.43
C ALA A 315 15.31 11.84 11.31
N VAL A 316 15.51 11.48 10.04
CA VAL A 316 15.08 12.32 8.90
C VAL A 316 13.56 12.55 8.93
N VAL A 317 12.78 11.50 9.19
CA VAL A 317 11.32 11.63 9.33
C VAL A 317 10.96 12.58 10.47
N ARG A 318 11.58 12.42 11.64
CA ARG A 318 11.35 13.30 12.80
C ARG A 318 11.70 14.76 12.53
N ASP A 319 12.84 15.01 11.89
CA ASP A 319 13.44 16.34 11.80
C ASP A 319 12.96 17.11 10.57
N ILE A 320 12.55 16.41 9.51
CA ILE A 320 12.17 17.00 8.23
C ILE A 320 10.71 16.73 7.90
N LEU A 321 10.27 15.47 7.94
CA LEU A 321 8.92 15.11 7.50
C LEU A 321 7.84 15.61 8.45
N VAL A 322 7.91 15.21 9.72
CA VAL A 322 6.87 15.48 10.73
C VAL A 322 6.60 16.98 10.91
N PRO A 323 7.61 17.88 10.98
CA PRO A 323 7.36 19.31 11.14
C PRO A 323 6.77 19.98 9.90
N ARG A 324 6.92 19.35 8.72
CA ARG A 324 6.61 19.93 7.41
C ARG A 324 5.50 19.19 6.66
N LYS A 325 4.86 18.19 7.28
CA LYS A 325 3.82 17.37 6.65
C LYS A 325 2.61 18.15 6.14
N GLU A 326 2.38 19.35 6.68
CA GLU A 326 1.31 20.26 6.25
C GLU A 326 1.76 21.24 5.14
N GLU A 327 3.03 21.19 4.73
CA GLU A 327 3.50 21.97 3.59
C GLU A 327 3.04 21.37 2.25
N ASP A 328 3.31 22.10 1.18
CA ASP A 328 3.16 21.59 -0.18
C ASP A 328 3.92 20.26 -0.36
N PRO A 329 3.25 19.17 -0.80
CA PRO A 329 3.88 17.86 -0.98
C PRO A 329 5.10 17.85 -1.91
N HIS A 330 5.18 18.72 -2.91
CA HIS A 330 6.37 18.83 -3.77
C HIS A 330 7.56 19.41 -2.99
N LYS A 331 7.32 20.41 -2.13
CA LYS A 331 8.37 20.99 -1.28
C LYS A 331 8.85 19.99 -0.23
N LEU A 332 7.94 19.19 0.31
CA LEU A 332 8.26 18.11 1.23
C LEU A 332 9.08 17.01 0.55
N ALA A 333 8.66 16.56 -0.63
CA ALA A 333 9.41 15.58 -1.43
C ALA A 333 10.83 16.07 -1.77
N ALA A 334 10.98 17.32 -2.21
CA ALA A 334 12.29 17.90 -2.52
C ALA A 334 13.22 17.97 -1.28
N ALA A 335 12.66 18.28 -0.11
CA ALA A 335 13.41 18.32 1.13
C ALA A 335 13.86 16.93 1.59
N LEU A 336 12.98 15.94 1.48
CA LEU A 336 13.30 14.54 1.77
C LEU A 336 14.36 14.01 0.81
N HIS A 337 14.25 14.32 -0.48
CA HIS A 337 15.26 13.96 -1.47
C HIS A 337 16.63 14.53 -1.09
N THR A 338 16.69 15.82 -0.73
CA THR A 338 17.98 16.45 -0.33
C THR A 338 18.59 15.78 0.91
N ALA A 339 17.76 15.34 1.85
CA ALA A 339 18.21 14.71 3.09
C ALA A 339 18.62 13.24 2.92
N LEU A 340 17.96 12.52 2.01
CA LEU A 340 18.10 11.07 1.84
C LEU A 340 19.02 10.69 0.68
N ALA A 341 19.18 11.55 -0.33
CA ALA A 341 19.91 11.23 -1.54
C ALA A 341 21.41 11.09 -1.30
N ALA A 342 22.03 10.20 -2.07
CA ALA A 342 23.48 10.19 -2.22
C ALA A 342 23.95 11.55 -2.74
N GLN A 343 24.93 12.15 -2.07
CA GLN A 343 25.55 13.38 -2.57
C GLN A 343 26.37 13.02 -3.82
N PRO A 344 26.34 13.83 -4.89
CA PRO A 344 27.26 13.64 -5.99
C PRO A 344 28.69 13.88 -5.49
N ASP A 345 29.56 12.91 -5.73
CA ASP A 345 31.01 13.01 -5.50
C ASP A 345 31.65 14.16 -6.33
#